data_AF-A0A8T7FAY4-F1
#
_entry.id   AF-A0A8T7FAY4-F1
#
_cell.length_a   1.000
_cell.length_b   1.000
_cell.length_c   1.000
_cell.angle_alpha   90.00
_cell.angle_beta   90.00
_cell.angle_gamma   90.00
#
_symmetry.space_group_name_H-M   'P 1'
#
loop_
_entity.id
_entity.type
_entity.pdbx_description
1 polymer ?
#
loop_
_entity_poly.entity_id
_entity_poly.type
_entity_poly.pdbx_seq_one_letter_code
_entity_poly.pdbx_strand_id
1 'polypeptide(L)'
;MKVRLIFLMVLWVMVTLACSLTEDDSSNAPTLRPALPTADLTVVAQANATATALVSRATTPTATVTLSSGTGNTGTGNNINPNCTPRTDWPVMVVAFGDTLGVIAELTNTTVDALVQANCLLDADSIFAGQQLRVPVVPIQPTRAVPTGCTTAFFFTFEAGKADTSGLCPLAVDSVAATGQDFEGGRVYRYAPPIGASDPRGTIYIIYNTGYWETVVDTWDPSQPLSDASIVPPPGRYQPTGPIGKAWRENPQIRQVLGWAYGPEAAFAGRIQNMPPTTGVYYFYIDHGKGIVLRLYSVNMGPNTWEVVGSY
;
A
#
# COMPACT_ATOMS: atom_id res chain seq x y z
N MET A 1 46.14 -4.69 -54.35
CA MET A 1 46.11 -5.52 -55.57
C MET A 1 46.38 -6.97 -55.15
N LYS A 2 45.44 -7.87 -55.46
CA LYS A 2 45.54 -9.31 -55.84
C LYS A 2 46.77 -10.13 -55.38
N VAL A 3 46.72 -11.42 -55.01
CA VAL A 3 45.74 -12.51 -55.08
C VAL A 3 46.34 -13.73 -54.35
N ARG A 4 45.44 -14.59 -53.83
CA ARG A 4 45.51 -15.99 -53.39
C ARG A 4 46.65 -16.88 -53.98
N LEU A 5 46.97 -18.00 -53.29
CA LEU A 5 46.65 -19.40 -53.72
C LEU A 5 47.79 -20.47 -53.52
N ILE A 6 47.53 -21.51 -52.67
CA ILE A 6 47.82 -22.99 -52.84
C ILE A 6 49.29 -23.50 -52.71
N PHE A 7 49.73 -24.64 -52.11
CA PHE A 7 49.18 -25.87 -51.48
C PHE A 7 50.31 -26.74 -50.81
N LEU A 8 49.90 -27.78 -50.03
CA LEU A 8 50.58 -29.06 -49.63
C LEU A 8 51.59 -29.01 -48.45
N MET A 9 51.58 -29.89 -47.42
CA MET A 9 51.07 -31.27 -47.33
C MET A 9 51.15 -31.87 -45.88
N VAL A 10 50.22 -32.78 -45.55
CA VAL A 10 50.29 -33.92 -44.57
C VAL A 10 50.25 -33.56 -43.06
N LEU A 11 49.53 -34.21 -42.12
CA LEU A 11 48.49 -35.25 -42.02
C LEU A 11 48.32 -35.51 -40.50
N TRP A 12 47.12 -35.41 -39.93
CA TRP A 12 46.55 -36.38 -38.98
C TRP A 12 45.17 -35.92 -38.48
N VAL A 13 44.15 -36.65 -38.93
CA VAL A 13 42.73 -36.56 -38.58
C VAL A 13 42.45 -37.72 -37.64
N MET A 14 41.85 -37.46 -36.47
CA MET A 14 41.01 -38.42 -35.73
C MET A 14 40.14 -37.64 -34.72
N VAL A 15 38.84 -37.48 -34.98
CA VAL A 15 37.75 -37.79 -34.04
C VAL A 15 36.48 -38.05 -34.87
N THR A 16 35.87 -39.20 -34.64
CA THR A 16 34.74 -39.78 -35.36
C THR A 16 33.40 -39.15 -34.98
N LEU A 17 32.60 -38.91 -36.02
CA LEU A 17 31.18 -38.59 -36.01
C LEU A 17 30.36 -39.89 -36.08
N ALA A 18 29.33 -40.03 -35.25
CA ALA A 18 28.21 -40.94 -35.51
C ALA A 18 26.94 -40.35 -34.90
N CYS A 19 26.09 -39.74 -35.73
CA CYS A 19 24.71 -40.18 -35.91
C CYS A 19 24.07 -39.42 -37.06
N SER A 20 23.34 -40.19 -37.86
CA SER A 20 22.80 -39.93 -39.18
C SER A 20 21.56 -39.03 -39.17
N LEU A 21 21.44 -38.23 -40.23
CA LEU A 21 20.23 -37.56 -40.70
C LEU A 21 19.38 -38.53 -41.52
N THR A 22 18.06 -38.48 -41.34
CA THR A 22 17.08 -38.62 -42.44
C THR A 22 15.86 -37.78 -42.11
N GLU A 23 15.56 -36.87 -43.03
CA GLU A 23 14.34 -36.04 -43.13
C GLU A 23 13.11 -36.91 -43.42
N ASP A 24 11.95 -36.53 -42.86
CA ASP A 24 10.68 -36.68 -43.57
C ASP A 24 9.67 -35.64 -43.07
N ASP A 25 9.00 -34.97 -44.00
CA ASP A 25 7.98 -33.95 -43.78
C ASP A 25 6.58 -34.54 -44.04
N SER A 26 5.59 -33.99 -43.35
CA SER A 26 4.14 -34.05 -43.60
C SER A 26 3.28 -35.26 -43.15
N SER A 27 2.45 -34.95 -42.13
CA SER A 27 0.98 -35.07 -42.13
C SER A 27 0.27 -36.23 -41.36
N ASN A 28 -0.62 -35.77 -40.45
CA ASN A 28 -1.84 -36.39 -39.91
C ASN A 28 -1.74 -37.46 -38.80
N ALA A 29 -1.96 -37.02 -37.55
CA ALA A 29 -2.69 -37.78 -36.52
C ALA A 29 -3.30 -36.86 -35.44
N PRO A 30 -4.54 -37.08 -34.96
CA PRO A 30 -5.21 -36.20 -34.02
C PRO A 30 -4.75 -36.47 -32.59
N THR A 31 -4.29 -35.44 -31.88
CA THR A 31 -3.91 -35.58 -30.47
C THR A 31 -5.15 -35.44 -29.59
N LEU A 32 -5.50 -36.53 -28.91
CA LEU A 32 -6.59 -36.64 -27.95
C LEU A 32 -6.37 -35.70 -26.76
N ARG A 33 -7.40 -34.91 -26.46
CA ARG A 33 -7.53 -34.05 -25.28
C ARG A 33 -7.88 -34.92 -24.07
N PRO A 34 -7.21 -34.79 -22.91
CA PRO A 34 -7.69 -35.41 -21.68
C PRO A 34 -9.00 -34.73 -21.24
N ALA A 35 -10.08 -35.49 -21.12
CA ALA A 35 -11.35 -35.03 -20.58
C ALA A 35 -11.28 -34.93 -19.06
N LEU A 36 -11.74 -33.81 -18.50
CA LEU A 36 -12.03 -33.68 -17.07
C LEU A 36 -13.22 -34.60 -16.69
N PRO A 37 -13.20 -35.23 -15.50
CA PRO A 37 -14.33 -36.03 -15.04
C PRO A 37 -15.52 -35.13 -14.65
N THR A 38 -16.66 -35.37 -15.30
CA THR A 38 -17.96 -34.82 -14.93
C THR A 38 -18.47 -35.59 -13.71
N ALA A 39 -18.52 -34.94 -12.55
CA ALA A 39 -19.22 -35.46 -11.38
C ALA A 39 -20.73 -35.21 -11.56
N ASP A 40 -21.47 -36.30 -11.66
CA ASP A 40 -22.92 -36.37 -11.69
C ASP A 40 -23.46 -36.14 -10.28
N LEU A 41 -24.19 -35.04 -10.06
CA LEU A 41 -24.93 -34.80 -8.82
C LEU A 41 -26.41 -35.02 -9.09
N THR A 42 -26.83 -36.24 -8.77
CA THR A 42 -28.22 -36.65 -8.68
C THR A 42 -28.92 -35.89 -7.55
N VAL A 43 -29.97 -35.17 -7.90
CA VAL A 43 -30.88 -34.50 -6.96
C VAL A 43 -31.73 -35.55 -6.27
N VAL A 44 -31.42 -35.85 -5.01
CA VAL A 44 -32.33 -36.57 -4.10
C VAL A 44 -33.14 -35.54 -3.33
N ALA A 45 -34.41 -35.40 -3.68
CA ALA A 45 -35.40 -34.71 -2.88
C ALA A 45 -35.82 -35.60 -1.71
N GLN A 46 -35.64 -35.11 -0.47
CA GLN A 46 -36.38 -35.61 0.69
C GLN A 46 -36.86 -34.42 1.53
N ALA A 47 -38.19 -34.34 1.62
CA ALA A 47 -38.94 -33.42 2.46
C ALA A 47 -39.04 -33.95 3.89
N ASN A 48 -38.79 -33.09 4.89
CA ASN A 48 -39.68 -32.91 6.06
C ASN A 48 -39.03 -31.94 7.07
N ALA A 49 -39.70 -30.82 7.33
CA ALA A 49 -39.96 -30.35 8.70
C ALA A 49 -41.04 -29.26 8.68
N THR A 50 -42.15 -29.61 9.30
CA THR A 50 -43.36 -28.87 9.61
C THR A 50 -43.09 -27.49 10.22
N ALA A 51 -43.51 -26.41 9.54
CA ALA A 51 -43.64 -25.08 10.14
C ALA A 51 -45.12 -24.81 10.42
N THR A 52 -45.47 -24.82 11.70
CA THR A 52 -46.76 -24.36 12.21
C THR A 52 -46.84 -22.84 12.04
N ALA A 53 -47.77 -22.38 11.20
CA ALA A 53 -48.17 -20.98 11.11
C ALA A 53 -48.85 -20.53 12.41
N LEU A 54 -48.81 -19.23 12.73
CA LEU A 54 -49.97 -18.38 13.03
C LEU A 54 -49.55 -16.89 13.22
N VAL A 55 -50.07 -16.03 12.30
CA VAL A 55 -50.66 -14.66 12.49
C VAL A 55 -49.70 -13.52 12.93
N SER A 56 -49.31 -12.52 12.13
CA SER A 56 -49.99 -11.46 11.32
C SER A 56 -50.00 -10.06 11.97
N ARG A 57 -49.30 -9.10 11.31
CA ARG A 57 -49.54 -7.64 11.14
C ARG A 57 -48.18 -6.95 10.94
N ALA A 58 -47.97 -5.91 10.13
CA ALA A 58 -48.75 -5.19 9.13
C ALA A 58 -47.77 -4.29 8.33
N THR A 59 -47.94 -4.26 7.00
CA THR A 59 -47.66 -3.18 6.04
C THR A 59 -46.38 -2.33 6.18
N THR A 60 -45.42 -2.64 5.29
CA THR A 60 -44.40 -1.72 4.75
C THR A 60 -45.05 -0.57 3.97
N PRO A 61 -44.76 0.71 4.26
CA PRO A 61 -44.92 1.76 3.26
C PRO A 61 -43.66 1.84 2.40
N THR A 62 -43.81 1.52 1.12
CA THR A 62 -42.88 1.89 0.05
C THR A 62 -42.82 3.41 -0.03
N ALA A 63 -41.73 4.03 0.44
CA ALA A 63 -41.46 5.43 0.17
C ALA A 63 -40.84 5.55 -1.23
N THR A 64 -41.64 6.06 -2.15
CA THR A 64 -41.25 6.52 -3.49
C THR A 64 -40.21 7.64 -3.35
N VAL A 65 -38.98 7.40 -3.83
CA VAL A 65 -37.96 8.45 -3.96
C VAL A 65 -38.45 9.46 -4.99
N THR A 66 -38.89 10.62 -4.51
CA THR A 66 -39.22 11.77 -5.34
C THR A 66 -37.96 12.62 -5.43
N LEU A 67 -37.28 12.58 -6.58
CA LEU A 67 -36.17 13.49 -6.88
C LEU A 67 -36.71 14.91 -7.01
N SER A 68 -36.57 15.72 -5.95
CA SER A 68 -36.67 17.17 -6.05
C SER A 68 -35.27 17.75 -6.22
N SER A 69 -35.07 18.35 -7.37
CA SER A 69 -33.94 19.19 -7.76
C SER A 69 -33.86 20.41 -6.84
N GLY A 70 -32.95 20.36 -5.87
CA GLY A 70 -32.49 21.49 -5.07
C GLY A 70 -30.97 21.65 -5.24
N THR A 71 -30.60 22.78 -5.83
CA THR A 71 -29.30 23.42 -6.04
C THR A 71 -28.10 22.82 -5.28
N GLY A 72 -27.06 22.46 -6.03
CA GLY A 72 -25.89 21.75 -5.55
C GLY A 72 -25.02 22.49 -4.53
N ASN A 73 -24.41 21.69 -3.67
CA ASN A 73 -23.10 21.98 -3.09
C ASN A 73 -22.29 20.68 -3.07
N THR A 74 -21.21 20.66 -3.82
CA THR A 74 -20.15 19.64 -3.79
C THR A 74 -19.44 19.72 -2.44
N GLY A 75 -19.84 18.88 -1.49
CA GLY A 75 -19.25 18.77 -0.15
C GLY A 75 -18.34 17.55 -0.03
N THR A 76 -17.07 17.80 0.21
CA THR A 76 -16.08 16.86 0.77
C THR A 76 -16.67 16.00 1.89
N GLY A 77 -16.31 14.72 1.95
CA GLY A 77 -16.74 13.74 2.97
C GLY A 77 -16.27 14.06 4.40
N ASN A 78 -16.70 15.18 4.95
CA ASN A 78 -16.46 15.52 6.35
C ASN A 78 -17.52 14.85 7.22
N ASN A 79 -17.10 13.85 8.01
CA ASN A 79 -17.87 13.28 9.11
C ASN A 79 -17.88 14.25 10.32
N ILE A 80 -18.36 15.47 10.10
CA ILE A 80 -18.40 16.52 11.13
C ILE A 80 -19.84 17.01 11.21
N ASN A 81 -20.42 16.98 12.41
CA ASN A 81 -21.74 17.52 12.70
C ASN A 81 -21.68 19.06 12.67
N PRO A 82 -22.36 19.72 11.71
CA PRO A 82 -22.30 21.17 11.55
C PRO A 82 -22.96 21.96 12.69
N ASN A 83 -23.77 21.28 13.53
CA ASN A 83 -24.45 21.90 14.68
C ASN A 83 -23.67 21.76 15.99
N CYS A 84 -22.45 21.23 15.94
CA CYS A 84 -21.59 21.03 17.09
C CYS A 84 -20.35 21.93 16.98
N THR A 85 -19.84 22.38 18.12
CA THR A 85 -18.56 23.10 18.20
C THR A 85 -17.55 22.21 18.93
N PRO A 86 -16.41 21.83 18.30
CA PRO A 86 -15.44 20.97 18.96
C PRO A 86 -14.91 21.62 20.22
N ARG A 87 -14.64 20.81 21.25
CA ARG A 87 -14.01 21.29 22.48
C ARG A 87 -12.65 21.90 22.17
N THR A 88 -12.21 22.88 22.93
CA THR A 88 -10.87 23.49 22.76
C THR A 88 -10.02 23.39 24.01
N ASP A 89 -10.62 22.98 25.12
CA ASP A 89 -10.01 22.76 26.42
C ASP A 89 -9.39 21.35 26.56
N TRP A 90 -9.63 20.47 25.58
CA TRP A 90 -9.06 19.12 25.54
C TRP A 90 -7.82 19.05 24.64
N PRO A 91 -6.76 18.34 25.05
CA PRO A 91 -5.61 18.09 24.19
C PRO A 91 -6.00 17.27 22.96
N VAL A 92 -5.18 17.39 21.90
CA VAL A 92 -5.35 16.70 20.62
C VAL A 92 -4.36 15.53 20.56
N MET A 93 -4.84 14.35 20.23
CA MET A 93 -4.04 13.19 19.82
C MET A 93 -4.29 12.86 18.35
N VAL A 94 -3.37 12.12 17.73
CA VAL A 94 -3.55 11.61 16.37
C VAL A 94 -3.94 10.14 16.45
N VAL A 95 -5.10 9.78 15.89
CA VAL A 95 -5.63 8.42 15.85
C VAL A 95 -4.63 7.51 15.13
N ALA A 96 -4.22 6.41 15.76
CA ALA A 96 -3.34 5.41 15.18
C ALA A 96 -4.14 4.36 14.39
N PHE A 97 -3.44 3.54 13.60
CA PHE A 97 -4.10 2.44 12.91
C PHE A 97 -4.60 1.37 13.90
N GLY A 98 -5.86 0.97 13.76
CA GLY A 98 -6.52 0.01 14.66
C GLY A 98 -7.12 0.63 15.92
N ASP A 99 -6.94 1.94 16.12
CA ASP A 99 -7.67 2.65 17.17
C ASP A 99 -9.17 2.67 16.84
N THR A 100 -9.99 2.44 17.87
CA THR A 100 -11.44 2.67 17.83
C THR A 100 -11.79 3.67 18.92
N LEU A 101 -12.90 4.40 18.78
CA LEU A 101 -13.36 5.28 19.87
C LEU A 101 -13.60 4.50 21.16
N GLY A 102 -13.97 3.22 21.09
CA GLY A 102 -14.13 2.37 22.27
C GLY A 102 -12.82 2.18 23.03
N VAL A 103 -11.74 1.79 22.33
CA VAL A 103 -10.42 1.62 22.94
C VAL A 103 -9.87 2.96 23.45
N ILE A 104 -10.03 4.04 22.68
CA ILE A 104 -9.58 5.37 23.10
C ILE A 104 -10.36 5.84 24.34
N ALA A 105 -11.68 5.61 24.38
CA ALA A 105 -12.51 5.98 25.51
C ALA A 105 -12.05 5.28 26.79
N GLU A 106 -11.76 3.98 26.71
CA GLU A 106 -11.23 3.21 27.83
C GLU A 106 -9.86 3.74 28.29
N LEU A 107 -8.93 3.94 27.35
CA LEU A 107 -7.57 4.43 27.65
C LEU A 107 -7.53 5.84 28.24
N THR A 108 -8.51 6.67 27.89
CA THR A 108 -8.60 8.07 28.34
C THR A 108 -9.62 8.26 29.47
N ASN A 109 -10.13 7.15 30.03
CA ASN A 109 -11.12 7.13 31.10
C ASN A 109 -12.33 8.04 30.80
N THR A 110 -12.90 7.88 29.61
CA THR A 110 -14.07 8.61 29.12
C THR A 110 -15.05 7.67 28.42
N THR A 111 -16.05 8.20 27.72
CA THR A 111 -17.02 7.41 26.94
C THR A 111 -16.95 7.75 25.46
N VAL A 112 -17.38 6.81 24.62
CA VAL A 112 -17.49 7.03 23.16
C VAL A 112 -18.35 8.25 22.87
N ASP A 113 -19.50 8.39 23.54
CA ASP A 113 -20.40 9.54 23.35
C ASP A 113 -19.73 10.88 23.71
N ALA A 114 -18.92 10.91 24.77
CA ALA A 114 -18.18 12.10 25.15
C ALA A 114 -17.12 12.46 24.09
N LEU A 115 -16.44 11.47 23.50
CA LEU A 115 -15.49 11.69 22.41
C LEU A 115 -16.20 12.17 21.13
N VAL A 116 -17.33 11.56 20.77
CA VAL A 116 -18.16 11.96 19.61
C VAL A 116 -18.61 13.41 19.76
N GLN A 117 -19.15 13.80 20.91
CA GLN A 117 -19.55 15.18 21.17
C GLN A 117 -18.36 16.15 21.18
N ALA A 118 -17.25 15.78 21.83
CA ALA A 118 -16.08 16.66 21.93
C ALA A 118 -15.44 16.95 20.56
N ASN A 119 -15.58 16.02 19.61
CA ASN A 119 -14.99 16.09 18.27
C ASN A 119 -16.00 16.38 17.17
N CYS A 120 -17.28 16.54 17.51
CA CYS A 120 -18.37 16.74 16.58
C CYS A 120 -18.46 15.66 15.50
N LEU A 121 -18.26 14.40 15.86
CA LEU A 121 -18.38 13.29 14.92
C LEU A 121 -19.87 13.01 14.65
N LEU A 122 -20.24 12.70 13.41
CA LEU A 122 -21.60 12.23 13.08
C LEU A 122 -21.78 10.76 13.43
N ASP A 123 -20.69 9.99 13.34
CA ASP A 123 -20.67 8.55 13.60
C ASP A 123 -19.40 8.16 14.36
N ALA A 124 -19.57 7.33 15.38
CA ALA A 124 -18.51 6.86 16.26
C ALA A 124 -17.52 5.91 15.55
N ASP A 125 -18.00 5.15 14.58
CA ASP A 125 -17.20 4.16 13.84
C ASP A 125 -16.45 4.79 12.66
N SER A 126 -16.65 6.09 12.43
CA SER A 126 -16.11 6.81 11.27
C SER A 126 -14.81 7.57 11.58
N ILE A 127 -14.05 7.16 12.60
CA ILE A 127 -12.70 7.68 12.81
C ILE A 127 -11.67 6.95 11.94
N PHE A 128 -10.59 7.63 11.58
CA PHE A 128 -9.54 7.06 10.74
C PHE A 128 -8.14 7.41 11.24
N ALA A 129 -7.17 6.55 10.91
CA ALA A 129 -5.78 6.78 11.25
C ALA A 129 -5.28 8.11 10.66
N GLY A 130 -4.50 8.86 11.45
CA GLY A 130 -4.05 10.21 11.10
C GLY A 130 -5.04 11.33 11.46
N GLN A 131 -6.28 11.00 11.83
CA GLN A 131 -7.25 11.99 12.29
C GLN A 131 -6.80 12.64 13.61
N GLN A 132 -6.93 13.95 13.71
CA GLN A 132 -6.78 14.67 14.98
C GLN A 132 -8.05 14.50 15.82
N LEU A 133 -7.90 13.89 17.00
CA LEU A 133 -8.98 13.61 17.93
C LEU A 133 -8.68 14.26 19.29
N ARG A 134 -9.65 15.00 19.80
CA ARG A 134 -9.63 15.66 21.10
C ARG A 134 -10.06 14.68 22.18
N VAL A 135 -9.26 14.58 23.23
CA VAL A 135 -9.44 13.60 24.31
C VAL A 135 -9.24 14.29 25.67
N PRO A 136 -9.90 13.84 26.75
CA PRO A 136 -9.80 14.50 28.06
C PRO A 136 -8.40 14.39 28.66
N VAL A 137 -7.69 13.31 28.34
CA VAL A 137 -6.28 13.10 28.64
C VAL A 137 -5.66 12.39 27.44
N VAL A 138 -4.45 12.76 27.05
CA VAL A 138 -3.71 11.98 26.03
C VAL A 138 -3.28 10.68 26.71
N PRO A 139 -3.74 9.51 26.23
CA PRO A 139 -3.34 8.26 26.84
C PRO A 139 -1.84 8.12 26.62
N ILE A 140 -1.09 7.98 27.71
CA ILE A 140 0.28 7.48 27.61
C ILE A 140 0.17 6.06 27.09
N GLN A 141 0.43 5.85 25.79
CA GLN A 141 0.56 4.49 25.29
C GLN A 141 1.61 3.81 26.17
N PRO A 142 1.31 2.69 26.84
CA PRO A 142 2.33 1.97 27.57
C PRO A 142 3.38 1.61 26.53
N THR A 143 4.53 2.28 26.58
CA THR A 143 5.71 1.90 25.82
C THR A 143 6.01 0.48 26.22
N ARG A 144 5.62 -0.48 25.38
CA ARG A 144 6.17 -1.81 25.51
C ARG A 144 7.65 -1.63 25.22
N ALA A 145 8.45 -1.70 26.27
CA ALA A 145 9.89 -1.57 26.14
C ALA A 145 10.34 -2.61 25.10
N VAL A 146 11.14 -2.17 24.13
CA VAL A 146 11.81 -3.09 23.20
C VAL A 146 12.48 -4.17 24.05
N PRO A 147 12.33 -5.47 23.72
CA PRO A 147 12.90 -6.53 24.53
C PRO A 147 14.38 -6.27 24.82
N THR A 148 14.76 -6.25 26.10
CA THR A 148 16.17 -6.12 26.48
C THR A 148 16.92 -7.34 25.94
N GLY A 149 17.94 -7.14 25.11
CA GLY A 149 18.71 -8.22 24.49
C GLY A 149 18.54 -8.36 22.97
N CYS A 150 17.86 -7.44 22.30
CA CYS A 150 17.90 -7.38 20.84
C CYS A 150 19.34 -7.12 20.35
N THR A 151 19.80 -7.94 19.40
CA THR A 151 21.09 -7.76 18.72
C THR A 151 21.06 -6.62 17.71
N THR A 152 19.86 -6.28 17.24
CA THR A 152 19.55 -5.22 16.29
C THR A 152 18.66 -4.18 16.96
N ALA A 153 19.01 -2.90 16.78
CA ALA A 153 18.22 -1.77 17.26
C ALA A 153 17.38 -1.17 16.13
N PHE A 154 16.33 -0.42 16.48
CA PHE A 154 15.65 0.44 15.52
C PHE A 154 16.63 1.50 14.98
N PHE A 155 16.57 1.82 13.70
CA PHE A 155 17.47 2.83 13.10
C PHE A 155 17.11 4.28 13.46
N PHE A 156 16.08 4.46 14.27
CA PHE A 156 15.45 5.73 14.59
C PHE A 156 14.93 5.73 16.03
N THR A 157 14.52 6.91 16.50
CA THR A 157 13.89 7.10 17.80
C THR A 157 12.40 7.33 17.62
N PHE A 158 11.57 6.61 18.38
CA PHE A 158 10.12 6.82 18.39
C PHE A 158 9.76 8.22 18.88
N GLU A 159 8.77 8.83 18.24
CA GLU A 159 8.17 10.07 18.75
C GLU A 159 7.46 9.83 20.09
N ALA A 160 7.24 10.90 20.86
CA ALA A 160 6.54 10.81 22.13
C ALA A 160 5.15 10.17 21.96
N GLY A 161 4.85 9.14 22.75
CA GLY A 161 3.61 8.39 22.66
C GLY A 161 3.55 7.35 21.54
N LYS A 162 4.63 7.15 20.79
CA LYS A 162 4.79 6.06 19.81
C LYS A 162 5.72 4.98 20.37
N ALA A 163 5.46 3.74 19.99
CA ALA A 163 6.31 2.60 20.32
C ALA A 163 6.11 1.47 19.31
N ASP A 164 7.06 0.54 19.29
CA ASP A 164 6.81 -0.79 18.76
C ASP A 164 5.92 -1.58 19.73
N THR A 165 4.80 -2.11 19.25
CA THR A 165 3.85 -2.87 20.07
C THR A 165 4.01 -4.38 19.93
N SER A 166 4.81 -4.85 18.95
CA SER A 166 5.01 -6.29 18.73
C SER A 166 5.79 -6.95 19.88
N GLY A 167 6.66 -6.17 20.54
CA GLY A 167 7.63 -6.67 21.51
C GLY A 167 8.52 -7.77 20.94
N LEU A 168 8.80 -7.69 19.65
CA LEU A 168 9.80 -8.49 18.95
C LEU A 168 11.02 -7.62 18.68
N CYS A 169 12.17 -8.26 18.44
CA CYS A 169 13.35 -7.56 17.97
C CYS A 169 13.23 -7.23 16.48
N PRO A 170 13.55 -6.00 16.04
CA PRO A 170 13.51 -5.64 14.63
C PRO A 170 14.57 -6.43 13.85
N LEU A 171 14.35 -6.64 12.55
CA LEU A 171 15.37 -7.20 11.68
C LEU A 171 16.48 -6.17 11.40
N ALA A 172 17.54 -6.62 10.73
CA ALA A 172 18.61 -5.73 10.28
C ALA A 172 18.06 -4.65 9.34
N VAL A 173 18.75 -3.50 9.31
CA VAL A 173 18.38 -2.37 8.46
C VAL A 173 18.90 -2.62 7.05
N ASP A 174 17.99 -2.64 6.08
CA ASP A 174 18.33 -2.67 4.67
C ASP A 174 18.59 -1.23 4.19
N SER A 175 19.85 -0.91 3.91
CA SER A 175 20.24 0.39 3.36
C SER A 175 20.32 0.30 1.84
N VAL A 176 19.46 1.05 1.14
CA VAL A 176 19.36 1.03 -0.33
C VAL A 176 19.30 2.45 -0.88
N ALA A 177 19.74 2.63 -2.13
CA ALA A 177 19.58 3.90 -2.81
C ALA A 177 18.09 4.23 -2.96
N ALA A 178 17.70 5.43 -2.55
CA ALA A 178 16.32 5.89 -2.65
C ALA A 178 16.23 7.29 -3.23
N THR A 179 15.07 7.59 -3.79
CA THR A 179 14.70 8.92 -4.24
C THR A 179 13.28 9.24 -3.77
N GLY A 180 13.01 10.52 -3.53
CA GLY A 180 11.75 10.97 -2.97
C GLY A 180 11.29 12.29 -3.54
N GLN A 181 9.99 12.48 -3.60
CA GLN A 181 9.37 13.71 -4.09
C GLN A 181 8.07 13.99 -3.34
N ASP A 182 7.87 15.24 -2.93
CA ASP A 182 6.66 15.68 -2.24
C ASP A 182 5.62 16.21 -3.24
N PHE A 183 4.36 15.89 -2.96
CA PHE A 183 3.20 16.19 -3.78
C PHE A 183 2.11 16.89 -2.97
N GLU A 184 1.17 17.56 -3.65
CA GLU A 184 0.02 18.21 -3.01
C GLU A 184 -0.80 17.25 -2.14
N GLY A 185 -1.03 16.04 -2.64
CA GLY A 185 -1.83 14.99 -2.01
C GLY A 185 -1.03 13.92 -1.29
N GLY A 186 0.30 14.06 -1.17
CA GLY A 186 1.11 13.03 -0.53
C GLY A 186 2.59 13.15 -0.82
N ARG A 187 3.26 12.01 -0.84
CA ARG A 187 4.68 11.88 -1.15
C ARG A 187 4.95 10.54 -1.79
N VAL A 188 5.95 10.49 -2.65
CA VAL A 188 6.33 9.27 -3.36
C VAL A 188 7.80 8.99 -3.12
N TYR A 189 8.10 7.71 -2.85
CA TYR A 189 9.46 7.23 -2.69
C TYR A 189 9.73 6.10 -3.65
N ARG A 190 10.88 6.13 -4.30
CA ARG A 190 11.41 4.98 -5.03
C ARG A 190 12.58 4.43 -4.22
N TYR A 191 12.48 3.16 -3.83
CA TYR A 191 13.57 2.41 -3.23
C TYR A 191 14.13 1.44 -4.27
N ALA A 192 15.45 1.40 -4.42
CA ALA A 192 16.13 0.38 -5.21
C ALA A 192 15.85 -1.02 -4.62
N PRO A 193 15.93 -2.09 -5.45
CA PRO A 193 15.78 -3.46 -4.94
C PRO A 193 16.82 -3.73 -3.83
N PRO A 194 16.43 -4.42 -2.74
CA PRO A 194 17.38 -4.92 -1.76
C PRO A 194 18.44 -5.82 -2.40
N ILE A 195 19.62 -5.89 -1.80
CA ILE A 195 20.69 -6.80 -2.26
C ILE A 195 20.17 -8.23 -2.19
N GLY A 196 20.21 -8.95 -3.31
CA GLY A 196 19.72 -10.33 -3.41
C GLY A 196 18.22 -10.47 -3.68
N ALA A 197 17.50 -9.37 -3.95
CA ALA A 197 16.13 -9.45 -4.44
C ALA A 197 16.06 -10.23 -5.76
N SER A 198 15.06 -11.11 -5.88
CA SER A 198 14.80 -11.86 -7.11
C SER A 198 14.29 -10.95 -8.24
N ASP A 199 13.57 -9.89 -7.89
CA ASP A 199 13.17 -8.83 -8.80
C ASP A 199 14.21 -7.70 -8.76
N PRO A 200 14.91 -7.40 -9.88
CA PRO A 200 15.91 -6.33 -9.93
C PRO A 200 15.27 -4.93 -10.03
N ARG A 201 13.93 -4.83 -10.03
CA ARG A 201 13.24 -3.55 -10.12
C ARG A 201 13.09 -2.91 -8.75
N GLY A 202 13.13 -1.58 -8.73
CA GLY A 202 12.81 -0.83 -7.53
C GLY A 202 11.32 -0.89 -7.20
N THR A 203 10.99 -0.52 -5.98
CA THR A 203 9.61 -0.36 -5.51
C THR A 203 9.30 1.12 -5.33
N ILE A 204 8.21 1.58 -5.93
CA ILE A 204 7.69 2.93 -5.76
C ILE A 204 6.58 2.88 -4.73
N TYR A 205 6.79 3.49 -3.57
CA TYR A 205 5.81 3.66 -2.50
C TYR A 205 5.09 4.99 -2.69
N ILE A 206 3.78 4.94 -2.89
CA ILE A 206 2.93 6.12 -2.92
C ILE A 206 2.26 6.26 -1.56
N ILE A 207 2.57 7.34 -0.84
CA ILE A 207 2.07 7.62 0.50
C ILE A 207 1.12 8.81 0.42
N TYR A 208 -0.18 8.58 0.59
CA TYR A 208 -1.22 9.60 0.45
C TYR A 208 -1.49 10.33 1.76
N ASN A 209 -1.77 11.63 1.69
CA ASN A 209 -2.19 12.43 2.84
C ASN A 209 -3.56 11.98 3.42
N THR A 210 -4.30 11.14 2.70
CA THR A 210 -5.54 10.50 3.16
C THR A 210 -5.32 9.37 4.17
N GLY A 211 -4.05 9.00 4.44
CA GLY A 211 -3.69 7.94 5.37
C GLY A 211 -3.51 6.56 4.71
N TYR A 212 -3.70 6.47 3.40
CA TYR A 212 -3.46 5.24 2.62
C TYR A 212 -2.08 5.24 1.96
N TRP A 213 -1.58 4.04 1.65
CA TRP A 213 -0.43 3.89 0.77
C TRP A 213 -0.58 2.70 -0.18
N GLU A 214 0.15 2.74 -1.28
CA GLU A 214 0.23 1.62 -2.22
C GLU A 214 1.61 1.55 -2.85
N THR A 215 1.86 0.46 -3.60
CA THR A 215 3.11 0.28 -4.32
C THR A 215 2.90 0.10 -5.81
N VAL A 216 3.84 0.65 -6.57
CA VAL A 216 3.99 0.43 -8.00
C VAL A 216 5.38 -0.12 -8.23
N VAL A 217 5.51 -1.13 -9.08
CA VAL A 217 6.82 -1.64 -9.49
C VAL A 217 7.48 -0.63 -10.41
N ASP A 218 8.76 -0.33 -10.17
CA ASP A 218 9.53 0.52 -11.08
C ASP A 218 9.76 -0.18 -12.42
N THR A 219 9.02 0.26 -13.44
CA THR A 219 9.15 -0.21 -14.82
C THR A 219 9.84 0.81 -15.71
N TRP A 220 10.37 1.90 -15.15
CA TRP A 220 11.06 2.91 -15.92
C TRP A 220 12.45 2.42 -16.32
N ASP A 221 12.84 2.76 -17.54
CA ASP A 221 14.16 2.47 -18.09
C ASP A 221 14.78 3.78 -18.60
N PRO A 222 16.10 4.00 -18.47
CA PRO A 222 16.77 5.22 -18.91
C PRO A 222 16.60 5.61 -20.39
N SER A 223 16.19 4.68 -21.27
CA SER A 223 15.87 5.00 -22.67
C SER A 223 14.49 5.66 -22.86
N GLN A 224 13.62 5.58 -21.85
CA GLN A 224 12.28 6.16 -21.91
C GLN A 224 12.31 7.67 -21.62
N PRO A 225 11.35 8.45 -22.13
CA PRO A 225 11.24 9.87 -21.80
C PRO A 225 11.22 10.12 -20.29
N LEU A 226 11.97 11.14 -19.86
CA LEU A 226 11.99 11.58 -18.46
C LEU A 226 10.64 12.19 -18.04
N SER A 227 9.95 12.84 -18.97
CA SER A 227 8.66 13.50 -18.75
C SER A 227 7.81 13.47 -20.02
N ASP A 228 6.57 13.96 -19.93
CA ASP A 228 5.64 14.11 -21.06
C ASP A 228 5.34 15.60 -21.29
N ALA A 229 5.82 16.14 -22.42
CA ALA A 229 5.68 17.56 -22.76
C ALA A 229 4.22 18.03 -22.93
N SER A 230 3.26 17.12 -23.11
CA SER A 230 1.84 17.46 -23.18
C SER A 230 1.22 17.75 -21.80
N ILE A 231 1.87 17.35 -20.71
CA ILE A 231 1.40 17.53 -19.34
C ILE A 231 2.19 18.67 -18.70
N VAL A 232 1.69 19.90 -18.86
CA VAL A 232 2.35 21.12 -18.38
C VAL A 232 1.93 21.44 -16.93
N PRO A 233 2.86 21.58 -15.98
CA PRO A 233 2.53 21.92 -14.60
C PRO A 233 2.08 23.39 -14.47
N PRO A 234 1.18 23.70 -13.52
CA PRO A 234 0.85 25.09 -13.19
C PRO A 234 2.05 25.82 -12.55
N PRO A 235 2.02 27.17 -12.48
CA PRO A 235 3.11 27.95 -11.88
C PRO A 235 3.46 27.49 -10.46
N GLY A 236 4.75 27.30 -10.18
CA GLY A 236 5.23 26.85 -8.86
C GLY A 236 4.99 25.36 -8.57
N ARG A 237 4.68 24.57 -9.61
CA ARG A 237 4.58 23.11 -9.55
C ARG A 237 5.51 22.45 -10.56
N TYR A 238 5.75 21.17 -10.33
CA TYR A 238 6.65 20.35 -11.14
C TYR A 238 5.91 19.14 -11.68
N GLN A 239 6.17 18.83 -12.94
CA GLN A 239 5.86 17.53 -13.50
C GLN A 239 6.92 16.53 -12.96
N PRO A 240 6.50 15.46 -12.28
CA PRO A 240 7.40 14.41 -11.84
C PRO A 240 8.15 13.77 -13.02
N THR A 241 9.42 13.42 -12.81
CA THR A 241 10.29 12.87 -13.86
C THR A 241 10.77 11.46 -13.55
N GLY A 242 11.35 10.77 -14.53
CA GLY A 242 12.02 9.48 -14.31
C GLY A 242 11.07 8.37 -13.82
N PRO A 243 11.50 7.51 -12.88
CA PRO A 243 10.69 6.44 -12.30
C PRO A 243 9.39 6.91 -11.64
N ILE A 244 9.49 7.88 -10.72
CA ILE A 244 8.31 8.46 -10.04
C ILE A 244 7.40 9.12 -11.07
N GLY A 245 7.99 9.83 -12.03
CA GLY A 245 7.27 10.43 -13.15
C GLY A 245 6.50 9.43 -14.00
N LYS A 246 7.03 8.22 -14.19
CA LYS A 246 6.36 7.17 -14.95
C LYS A 246 5.16 6.64 -14.20
N ALA A 247 5.35 6.27 -12.94
CA ALA A 247 4.25 5.82 -12.09
C ALA A 247 3.14 6.88 -12.02
N TRP A 248 3.48 8.16 -11.88
CA TRP A 248 2.52 9.25 -11.84
C TRP A 248 1.79 9.47 -13.18
N ARG A 249 2.50 9.51 -14.32
CA ARG A 249 1.87 9.83 -15.62
C ARG A 249 1.03 8.68 -16.20
N GLU A 250 1.41 7.43 -15.93
CA GLU A 250 0.73 6.23 -16.48
C GLU A 250 -0.42 5.73 -15.59
N ASN A 251 -0.58 6.28 -14.38
CA ASN A 251 -1.68 5.94 -13.48
C ASN A 251 -2.54 7.18 -13.18
N PRO A 252 -3.61 7.43 -13.97
CA PRO A 252 -4.44 8.62 -13.81
C PRO A 252 -5.07 8.77 -12.41
N GLN A 253 -5.38 7.66 -11.74
CA GLN A 253 -5.93 7.67 -10.38
C GLN A 253 -4.89 8.15 -9.35
N ILE A 254 -3.67 7.61 -9.41
CA ILE A 254 -2.55 8.06 -8.57
C ILE A 254 -2.30 9.56 -8.78
N ARG A 255 -2.25 10.01 -10.05
CA ARG A 255 -2.09 11.42 -10.39
C ARG A 255 -3.22 12.30 -9.85
N GLN A 256 -4.47 11.85 -9.95
CA GLN A 256 -5.63 12.61 -9.48
C GLN A 256 -5.58 12.82 -7.96
N VAL A 257 -5.13 11.82 -7.20
CA VAL A 257 -5.05 11.90 -5.74
C VAL A 257 -3.81 12.66 -5.28
N LEU A 258 -2.65 12.43 -5.90
CA LEU A 258 -1.40 13.12 -5.54
C LEU A 258 -1.36 14.59 -5.99
N GLY A 259 -1.99 14.93 -7.11
CA GLY A 259 -1.81 16.24 -7.72
C GLY A 259 -0.38 16.44 -8.23
N TRP A 260 0.11 17.68 -8.16
CA TRP A 260 1.43 18.04 -8.67
C TRP A 260 2.53 17.96 -7.61
N ALA A 261 3.78 17.79 -8.07
CA ALA A 261 4.93 17.85 -7.18
C ALA A 261 5.29 19.29 -6.80
N TYR A 262 5.80 19.47 -5.58
CA TYR A 262 6.28 20.76 -5.08
C TYR A 262 7.69 21.11 -5.53
N GLY A 263 8.47 20.14 -5.97
CA GLY A 263 9.86 20.29 -6.35
C GLY A 263 10.35 19.12 -7.18
N PRO A 264 11.61 19.14 -7.65
CA PRO A 264 12.23 17.99 -8.29
C PRO A 264 12.40 16.82 -7.30
N GLU A 265 12.57 15.62 -7.85
CA GLU A 265 12.94 14.43 -7.10
C GLU A 265 14.33 14.59 -6.46
N ALA A 266 14.49 14.12 -5.22
CA ALA A 266 15.73 14.20 -4.45
C ALA A 266 16.21 12.82 -4.01
N ALA A 267 17.51 12.56 -4.18
CA ALA A 267 18.12 11.30 -3.75
C ALA A 267 18.50 11.31 -2.26
N PHE A 268 18.40 10.16 -1.61
CA PHE A 268 18.83 9.94 -0.24
C PHE A 268 19.27 8.48 -0.02
N ALA A 269 19.99 8.25 1.08
CA ALA A 269 20.29 6.90 1.54
C ALA A 269 19.06 6.33 2.25
N GLY A 270 18.26 5.54 1.53
CA GLY A 270 17.03 4.95 2.03
C GLY A 270 17.31 3.83 3.02
N ARG A 271 16.49 3.73 4.06
CA ARG A 271 16.51 2.63 5.02
C ARG A 271 15.15 1.99 5.11
N ILE A 272 15.14 0.66 5.00
CA ILE A 272 13.98 -0.17 5.29
C ILE A 272 14.34 -1.03 6.50
N GLN A 273 13.45 -1.11 7.48
CA GLN A 273 13.61 -2.03 8.60
C GLN A 273 12.32 -2.82 8.81
N ASN A 274 12.44 -4.13 8.65
CA ASN A 274 11.34 -5.06 8.75
C ASN A 274 11.21 -5.62 10.18
N MET A 275 10.01 -6.07 10.52
CA MET A 275 9.78 -6.90 11.70
C MET A 275 9.83 -8.39 11.32
N PRO A 276 10.16 -9.29 12.25
CA PRO A 276 10.08 -10.72 12.00
C PRO A 276 8.69 -11.10 11.48
N PRO A 277 8.59 -11.98 10.45
CA PRO A 277 7.32 -12.36 9.86
C PRO A 277 6.55 -13.27 10.82
N THR A 278 5.77 -12.66 11.69
CA THR A 278 4.92 -13.35 12.68
C THR A 278 3.46 -12.96 12.47
N THR A 279 2.54 -13.88 12.76
CA THR A 279 1.10 -13.61 12.71
C THR A 279 0.75 -12.36 13.53
N GLY A 280 0.10 -11.39 12.89
CA GLY A 280 -0.32 -10.14 13.53
C GLY A 280 0.69 -9.00 13.46
N VAL A 281 1.89 -9.22 12.90
CA VAL A 281 2.89 -8.17 12.66
C VAL A 281 3.01 -7.95 11.17
N TYR A 282 2.35 -6.90 10.70
CA TYR A 282 2.19 -6.58 9.29
C TYR A 282 2.61 -5.15 9.02
N TYR A 283 3.78 -4.77 9.48
CA TYR A 283 4.33 -3.44 9.23
C TYR A 283 5.84 -3.45 9.14
N PHE A 284 6.37 -2.40 8.53
CA PHE A 284 7.79 -2.13 8.41
C PHE A 284 8.02 -0.63 8.46
N TYR A 285 9.28 -0.24 8.62
CA TYR A 285 9.70 1.13 8.79
C TYR A 285 10.51 1.60 7.59
N ILE A 286 10.20 2.78 7.06
CA ILE A 286 10.97 3.41 5.97
C ILE A 286 11.29 4.87 6.31
N ASP A 287 12.40 5.40 5.81
CA ASP A 287 12.70 6.82 5.94
C ASP A 287 12.30 7.68 4.74
N HIS A 288 12.14 8.97 5.01
CA HIS A 288 11.81 10.00 4.01
C HIS A 288 13.05 10.76 3.50
N GLY A 289 14.25 10.41 3.99
CA GLY A 289 15.48 11.14 3.70
C GLY A 289 15.59 12.53 4.37
N LYS A 290 14.58 12.95 5.16
CA LYS A 290 14.56 14.23 5.89
C LYS A 290 14.40 14.05 7.40
N GLY A 291 14.99 13.01 7.97
CA GLY A 291 14.98 12.78 9.42
C GLY A 291 13.65 12.32 10.00
N ILE A 292 12.67 11.90 9.17
CA ILE A 292 11.42 11.29 9.64
C ILE A 292 11.33 9.85 9.17
N VAL A 293 10.65 9.03 9.96
CA VAL A 293 10.40 7.62 9.71
C VAL A 293 8.90 7.35 9.69
N LEU A 294 8.49 6.59 8.68
CA LEU A 294 7.12 6.13 8.51
C LEU A 294 7.01 4.67 8.92
N ARG A 295 5.94 4.32 9.63
CA ARG A 295 5.49 2.94 9.81
C ARG A 295 4.41 2.66 8.77
N LEU A 296 4.66 1.71 7.87
CA LEU A 296 3.74 1.28 6.84
C LEU A 296 3.10 -0.05 7.22
N TYR A 297 1.78 -0.06 7.39
CA TYR A 297 1.00 -1.26 7.65
C TYR A 297 0.60 -1.93 6.33
N SER A 298 1.01 -3.18 6.14
CA SER A 298 0.88 -3.98 4.93
C SER A 298 0.08 -5.26 5.21
N VAL A 299 -1.24 -5.25 5.02
CA VAL A 299 -2.08 -6.44 5.19
C VAL A 299 -2.73 -6.87 3.88
N ASN A 300 -2.72 -8.18 3.60
CA ASN A 300 -3.35 -8.77 2.41
C ASN A 300 -4.89 -8.74 2.40
N MET A 301 -5.57 -8.16 3.40
CA MET A 301 -7.03 -8.12 3.52
C MET A 301 -7.57 -6.85 4.24
N GLY A 302 -6.99 -5.68 3.96
CA GLY A 302 -7.47 -4.39 4.46
C GLY A 302 -6.73 -3.23 3.79
N PRO A 303 -7.16 -1.96 3.98
CA PRO A 303 -6.44 -0.85 3.39
C PRO A 303 -5.06 -0.69 4.03
N ASN A 304 -4.05 -0.54 3.19
CA ASN A 304 -2.68 -0.19 3.55
C ASN A 304 -2.66 1.20 4.19
N THR A 305 -2.31 1.31 5.47
CA THR A 305 -2.26 2.57 6.20
C THR A 305 -0.84 2.91 6.65
N TRP A 306 -0.62 4.18 7.01
CA TRP A 306 0.68 4.63 7.46
C TRP A 306 0.59 5.70 8.55
N GLU A 307 1.68 5.87 9.29
CA GLU A 307 1.86 6.98 10.21
C GLU A 307 3.32 7.43 10.28
N VAL A 308 3.54 8.67 10.72
CA VAL A 308 4.85 9.10 11.21
C VAL A 308 5.05 8.49 12.60
N VAL A 309 6.15 7.78 12.79
CA VAL A 309 6.40 7.01 14.01
C VAL A 309 7.63 7.49 14.77
N GLY A 310 8.52 8.22 14.11
CA GLY A 310 9.84 8.52 14.66
C GLY A 310 10.71 9.41 13.79
N SER A 311 11.90 9.71 14.30
CA SER A 311 12.92 10.53 13.67
C SER A 311 14.35 10.06 14.02
N TYR A 312 15.34 10.52 13.27
CA TYR A 312 16.77 10.24 13.48
C TYR A 312 17.65 11.44 13.14
#